data_AF-A0A251XHL5-F1
#
_entry.id   AF-A0A251XHL5-F1
#
_cell.length_a   1.000
_cell.length_b   1.000
_cell.length_c   1.000
_cell.angle_alpha   90.00
_cell.angle_beta   90.00
_cell.angle_gamma   90.00
#
_symmetry.space_group_name_H-M   'P 1'
#
loop_
_entity.id
_entity.type
_entity.pdbx_description
1 polymer ?
#
loop_
_entity_poly.entity_id
_entity_poly.type
_entity_poly.pdbx_seq_one_letter_code
_entity_poly.pdbx_strand_id
1 'polypeptide(L)'
;MDRRAAGPAFDRILLDIEQAVGAPARVVQRFSDTRITESLVASGHGIALLPRYTAGSHEGVVVKRLSGVTSKRHLHVLLRPDRAERPSVRAVVDALREEAKAVDARFSGNG
;
A
#
# COMPACT_ATOMS: atom_id res chain seq x y z
N MET A 1 5.53 -25.97 5.56
CA MET A 1 4.53 -25.27 4.72
C MET A 1 4.77 -23.78 4.89
N ASP A 2 5.47 -23.18 3.93
CA ASP A 2 5.94 -21.80 4.01
C ASP A 2 4.76 -20.81 3.87
N ARG A 3 4.44 -20.07 4.94
CA ARG A 3 3.34 -19.08 4.99
C ARG A 3 3.72 -17.73 4.34
N ARG A 4 4.64 -17.72 3.37
CA ARG A 4 5.21 -16.50 2.75
C ARG A 4 4.64 -16.19 1.36
N ALA A 5 3.32 -16.24 1.19
CA ALA A 5 2.71 -15.89 -0.09
C ALA A 5 1.46 -15.01 0.06
N ALA A 6 1.70 -13.74 0.41
CA ALA A 6 0.96 -12.57 -0.08
C ALA A 6 1.99 -11.42 -0.11
N GLY A 7 2.01 -10.59 -1.15
CA GLY A 7 3.20 -9.80 -1.53
C GLY A 7 3.76 -8.84 -0.45
N PRO A 8 5.04 -8.43 -0.59
CA PRO A 8 5.86 -7.81 0.47
C PRO A 8 5.40 -6.43 0.98
N ALA A 9 4.33 -5.86 0.44
CA ALA A 9 3.96 -4.47 0.70
C ALA A 9 3.41 -4.23 2.12
N PHE A 10 2.67 -5.20 2.68
CA PHE A 10 2.03 -5.05 4.00
C PHE A 10 2.76 -5.77 5.12
N ASP A 11 3.64 -6.73 4.81
CA ASP A 11 4.40 -7.47 5.82
C ASP A 11 5.30 -6.55 6.62
N ARG A 12 5.90 -5.54 5.99
CA ARG A 12 6.72 -4.57 6.73
C ARG A 12 5.90 -3.76 7.73
N ILE A 13 4.70 -3.34 7.33
CA ILE A 13 3.79 -2.58 8.20
C ILE A 13 3.33 -3.45 9.37
N LEU A 14 3.00 -4.72 9.12
CA LEU A 14 2.64 -5.65 10.17
C LEU A 14 3.80 -5.82 11.18
N LEU A 15 5.02 -6.02 10.69
CA LEU A 15 6.20 -6.10 11.55
C LEU A 15 6.40 -4.82 12.37
N ASP A 16 6.31 -3.64 11.76
CA ASP A 16 6.48 -2.38 12.48
C ASP A 16 5.40 -2.20 13.57
N ILE A 17 4.16 -2.65 13.32
CA ILE A 17 3.07 -2.66 14.32
C ILE A 17 3.39 -3.63 15.46
N GLU A 18 3.78 -4.87 15.15
CA GLU A 18 4.11 -5.88 16.17
C GLU A 18 5.27 -5.43 17.06
N GLN A 19 6.27 -4.76 16.47
CA GLN A 19 7.38 -4.16 17.22
C GLN A 19 6.92 -3.01 18.11
N ALA A 20 6.05 -2.12 17.61
CA ALA A 20 5.52 -1.01 18.41
C ALA A 20 4.62 -1.47 19.57
N VAL A 21 3.87 -2.56 19.37
CA VAL A 21 2.97 -3.14 20.39
C VAL A 21 3.72 -4.08 21.34
N GLY A 22 4.84 -4.67 20.92
CA GLY A 22 5.60 -5.66 21.68
C GLY A 22 4.96 -7.05 21.69
N ALA A 23 4.04 -7.34 20.77
CA ALA A 23 3.34 -8.62 20.67
C ALA A 23 2.99 -8.96 19.21
N PRO A 24 3.00 -10.24 18.84
CA PRO A 24 2.63 -10.67 17.49
C PRO A 24 1.12 -10.48 17.25
N ALA A 25 0.77 -10.09 16.03
CA ALA A 25 -0.62 -9.99 15.61
C ALA A 25 -1.18 -11.38 15.30
N ARG A 26 -2.45 -11.61 15.67
CA ARG A 26 -3.16 -12.82 15.25
C ARG A 26 -3.66 -12.66 13.81
N VAL A 27 -2.84 -13.04 12.84
CA VAL A 27 -3.25 -13.04 11.42
C VAL A 27 -4.06 -14.29 11.10
N VAL A 28 -5.37 -14.12 10.95
CA VAL A 28 -6.30 -15.22 10.60
C VAL A 28 -6.24 -15.55 9.12
N GLN A 29 -6.13 -14.53 8.26
CA GLN A 29 -6.12 -14.69 6.81
C GLN A 29 -5.33 -13.58 6.12
N ARG A 30 -4.84 -13.87 4.92
CA ARG A 30 -4.20 -12.91 4.02
C ARG A 30 -4.91 -12.94 2.67
N PHE A 31 -5.27 -11.77 2.18
CA PHE A 31 -5.88 -11.58 0.87
C PHE A 31 -5.06 -10.56 0.09
N SER A 32 -4.90 -10.78 -1.21
CA SER A 32 -4.27 -9.80 -2.10
C SER A 32 -5.24 -8.70 -2.56
N ASP A 33 -6.54 -9.00 -2.58
CA ASP A 33 -7.56 -8.12 -3.11
C ASP A 33 -8.15 -7.22 -2.01
N THR A 34 -8.10 -5.91 -2.25
CA THR A 34 -8.59 -4.90 -1.31
C THR A 34 -10.12 -4.95 -1.15
N ARG A 35 -10.89 -5.18 -2.22
CA ARG A 35 -12.37 -5.19 -2.17
C ARG A 35 -12.90 -6.43 -1.46
N ILE A 36 -12.27 -7.59 -1.68
CA ILE A 36 -12.58 -8.80 -0.91
C ILE A 36 -12.31 -8.55 0.58
N THR A 37 -11.16 -7.96 0.90
CA THR A 37 -10.80 -7.62 2.28
C THR A 37 -11.82 -6.67 2.92
N GLU A 38 -12.22 -5.61 2.21
CA GLU A 38 -13.24 -4.67 2.67
C GLU A 38 -14.58 -5.35 2.92
N SER A 39 -15.02 -6.24 2.02
CA SER A 39 -16.28 -6.97 2.17
C SER A 39 -16.29 -7.88 3.41
N LEU A 40 -15.15 -8.49 3.74
CA LEU A 40 -14.99 -9.32 4.93
C LEU A 40 -14.99 -8.49 6.21
N VAL A 41 -14.34 -7.32 6.20
CA VAL A 41 -14.38 -6.37 7.31
C VAL A 41 -15.82 -5.87 7.52
N ALA A 42 -16.51 -5.47 6.45
CA ALA A 42 -17.88 -4.98 6.50
C ALA A 42 -18.88 -6.04 7.01
N SER A 43 -18.61 -7.32 6.78
CA SER A 43 -19.40 -8.44 7.32
C SER A 43 -18.99 -8.89 8.73
N GLY A 44 -18.07 -8.16 9.38
CA GLY A 44 -17.72 -8.38 10.79
C GLY A 44 -16.64 -9.43 11.04
N HIS A 45 -15.89 -9.86 10.03
CA HIS A 45 -14.84 -10.88 10.19
C HIS A 45 -13.56 -10.35 10.87
N GLY A 46 -13.45 -9.05 11.13
CA GLY A 46 -12.35 -8.43 11.86
C GLY A 46 -11.91 -7.08 11.31
N ILE A 47 -10.62 -6.78 11.46
CA ILE A 47 -9.95 -5.58 10.92
C ILE A 47 -8.88 -5.97 9.91
N ALA A 48 -8.49 -5.04 9.04
CA ALA A 48 -7.47 -5.28 8.03
C ALA A 48 -6.53 -4.08 7.84
N LEU A 49 -5.31 -4.37 7.39
CA LEU A 49 -4.39 -3.37 6.85
C LEU A 49 -4.78 -3.09 5.40
N LEU A 50 -4.96 -1.81 5.06
CA LEU A 50 -5.43 -1.39 3.74
C LEU A 50 -4.51 -0.30 3.15
N PRO A 51 -4.29 -0.30 1.82
CA PRO A 51 -3.53 0.76 1.16
C PRO A 51 -4.26 2.10 1.22
N ARG A 52 -3.52 3.17 1.55
CA ARG A 52 -4.06 4.51 1.85
C ARG A 52 -4.93 5.13 0.74
N TYR A 53 -4.62 4.88 -0.53
CA TYR A 53 -5.19 5.64 -1.66
C TYR A 53 -6.23 4.88 -2.47
N THR A 54 -6.40 3.58 -2.23
CA THR A 54 -7.26 2.72 -3.04
C THR A 54 -8.24 1.92 -2.19
N ALA A 55 -8.35 2.25 -0.91
CA ALA A 55 -9.26 1.62 0.05
C ALA A 55 -10.17 2.65 0.71
N GLY A 56 -11.21 2.17 1.39
CA GLY A 56 -12.25 2.97 2.03
C GLY A 56 -13.42 3.29 1.11
N SER A 57 -13.59 2.55 0.01
CA SER A 57 -14.70 2.77 -0.93
C SER A 57 -15.99 2.04 -0.52
N HIS A 58 -15.90 1.08 0.39
CA HIS A 58 -17.03 0.27 0.84
C HIS A 58 -17.79 0.94 2.00
N GLU A 59 -19.12 1.10 1.86
CA GLU A 59 -19.98 1.85 2.80
C GLU A 59 -19.92 1.34 4.24
N GLY A 60 -19.79 0.02 4.43
CA GLY A 60 -19.63 -0.61 5.75
C GLY A 60 -18.23 -0.57 6.37
N VAL A 61 -17.26 0.16 5.79
CA VAL A 61 -15.87 0.18 6.25
C VAL A 61 -15.45 1.61 6.62
N VAL A 62 -14.92 1.78 7.84
CA VAL A 62 -14.27 3.02 8.26
C VAL A 62 -12.76 2.84 8.21
N VAL A 63 -12.08 3.71 7.46
CA VAL A 63 -10.61 3.71 7.37
C VAL A 63 -10.02 4.66 8.40
N LYS A 64 -9.10 4.13 9.21
CA LYS A 64 -8.29 4.92 10.16
C LYS A 64 -6.83 4.94 9.71
N ARG A 65 -6.21 6.12 9.74
CA ARG A 65 -4.77 6.24 9.48
C ARG A 65 -3.98 5.66 10.65
N LEU A 66 -2.98 4.85 10.34
CA LEU A 66 -2.03 4.37 11.34
C LEU A 66 -1.06 5.51 11.72
N SER A 67 -0.98 5.80 13.00
CA SER A 67 0.02 6.69 13.59
C SER A 67 1.25 5.90 14.04
N GLY A 68 2.43 6.51 14.03
CA GLY A 68 3.67 5.88 14.52
C GLY A 68 4.26 4.81 13.59
N VAL A 69 3.65 4.57 12.43
CA VAL A 69 4.17 3.64 11.41
C VAL A 69 4.40 4.38 10.11
N THR A 70 5.63 4.37 9.61
CA THR A 70 5.96 5.03 8.34
C THR A 70 5.68 4.08 7.18
N SER A 71 4.60 4.32 6.44
CA SER A 71 4.31 3.57 5.22
C SER A 71 4.83 4.32 3.99
N LYS A 72 5.84 3.78 3.30
CA LYS A 72 6.31 4.27 2.00
C LYS A 72 5.98 3.27 0.91
N ARG A 73 5.42 3.77 -0.20
CA ARG A 73 5.26 2.98 -1.43
C ARG A 73 6.40 3.33 -2.37
N HIS A 74 7.26 2.36 -2.67
CA HIS A 74 8.31 2.52 -3.65
C HIS A 74 7.78 2.14 -5.04
N LEU A 75 7.90 3.05 -5.99
CA LEU A 75 7.58 2.83 -7.40
C LEU A 75 8.90 2.83 -8.18
N HIS A 76 9.15 1.74 -8.91
CA HIS A 76 10.35 1.59 -9.72
C HIS A 76 9.95 1.49 -11.19
N VAL A 77 10.63 2.26 -12.05
CA VAL A 77 10.47 2.16 -13.49
C VAL A 77 11.67 1.40 -14.04
N LEU A 78 11.43 0.22 -14.62
CA LEU A 78 12.49 -0.59 -15.24
C LEU A 78 12.46 -0.37 -16.75
N LEU A 79 13.60 0.01 -17.31
CA LEU A 79 13.77 0.36 -18.71
C LEU A 79 15.03 -0.31 -19.25
N ARG A 80 14.97 -0.78 -20.50
CA ARG A 80 16.18 -1.16 -21.25
C ARG A 80 16.79 0.12 -21.85
N PRO A 81 18.13 0.30 -21.86
CA PRO A 81 18.76 1.55 -22.32
C PRO A 81 18.30 2.01 -23.72
N ASP A 82 18.21 1.09 -24.68
CA ASP A 82 17.72 1.33 -26.04
C ASP A 82 16.25 1.82 -26.11
N ARG A 83 15.43 1.47 -25.11
CA ARG A 83 14.04 1.91 -25.00
C ARG A 83 13.92 3.25 -24.27
N ALA A 84 14.85 3.57 -23.38
CA ALA A 84 14.85 4.84 -22.64
C ALA A 84 15.03 6.06 -23.55
N GLU A 85 15.68 5.89 -24.71
CA GLU A 85 15.86 6.97 -25.69
C GLU A 85 14.60 7.29 -26.51
N ARG A 86 13.60 6.40 -26.51
CA ARG A 86 12.37 6.60 -27.29
C ARG A 86 11.56 7.78 -26.72
N PRO A 87 11.14 8.75 -27.56
CA PRO A 87 10.36 9.90 -27.09
C PRO A 87 9.10 9.51 -26.30
N SER A 88 8.39 8.46 -26.72
CA SER A 88 7.19 7.97 -26.02
C SER A 88 7.49 7.43 -24.62
N VAL A 89 8.64 6.77 -24.43
CA VAL A 89 9.05 6.21 -23.14
C VAL A 89 9.44 7.35 -22.21
N ARG A 90 10.23 8.32 -22.68
CA ARG A 90 10.58 9.52 -21.90
C ARG A 90 9.34 10.27 -21.44
N ALA A 91 8.38 10.48 -22.34
CA ALA A 91 7.12 11.15 -22.02
C ALA A 91 6.36 10.47 -20.87
N VAL A 92 6.27 9.13 -20.85
CA VAL A 92 5.62 8.39 -19.76
C VAL A 92 6.42 8.49 -18.45
N VAL A 93 7.75 8.39 -18.51
CA VAL A 93 8.61 8.51 -17.32
C VAL A 93 8.49 9.91 -16.70
N ASP A 94 8.48 10.95 -17.53
CA ASP A 94 8.35 12.32 -17.08
C ASP A 94 6.95 12.57 -16.49
N ALA A 95 5.89 12.08 -17.14
CA ALA A 95 4.54 12.13 -16.57
C ALA A 95 4.45 11.42 -15.20
N LEU A 96 5.05 10.23 -15.05
CA LEU A 96 5.11 9.53 -13.76
C LEU A 96 5.86 10.33 -12.68
N ARG A 97 6.92 11.04 -13.04
CA ARG A 97 7.69 11.89 -12.11
C ARG A 97 6.89 13.12 -11.67
N GLU A 98 6.22 13.78 -12.61
CA GLU A 98 5.39 14.95 -12.28
C GLU A 98 4.21 14.55 -11.38
N GLU A 99 3.54 13.44 -11.68
CA GLU A 99 2.48 12.91 -10.80
C GLU A 99 3.01 12.54 -9.42
N ALA A 100 4.21 11.93 -9.33
CA ALA A 100 4.81 11.62 -8.04
C ALA A 100 5.07 12.88 -7.19
N LYS A 101 5.55 13.98 -7.80
CA LYS A 101 5.72 15.28 -7.11
C LYS A 101 4.38 15.86 -6.66
N ALA A 102 3.35 15.79 -7.50
CA ALA A 102 2.02 16.28 -7.17
C ALA A 102 1.40 15.51 -5.99
N VAL A 103 1.54 14.19 -5.99
CA VAL A 103 1.12 13.32 -4.88
C VAL A 103 1.88 13.66 -3.61
N ASP A 104 3.21 13.82 -3.68
CA ASP A 104 4.01 14.18 -2.51
C ASP A 104 3.56 15.53 -1.93
N ALA A 105 3.41 16.56 -2.76
CA ALA A 105 2.92 17.87 -2.32
C ALA A 105 1.52 17.79 -1.67
N ARG A 106 0.62 16.95 -2.21
CA ARG A 106 -0.72 16.75 -1.64
C ARG A 106 -0.72 16.07 -0.28
N PHE A 107 0.27 15.24 0.02
CA PHE A 107 0.28 14.39 1.22
C PHE A 107 1.39 14.71 2.24
N SER A 108 2.37 15.55 1.90
CA SER A 108 3.44 16.03 2.79
C SER A 108 2.96 17.04 3.85
N GLY A 109 1.71 17.54 3.75
CA GLY A 109 1.11 18.48 4.72
C GLY A 109 0.23 17.86 5.82
N ASN A 110 0.17 16.53 5.96
CA ASN A 110 -0.81 15.87 6.84
C ASN A 110 -0.17 14.75 7.70
N GLY A 111 1.02 15.02 8.24
CA GLY A 111 1.69 14.19 9.25
C GLY A 111 0.96 14.21 10.59
#